data_AF-A0A2K2U3X3-F1
#
_entry.id   AF-A0A2K2U3X3-F1
#
_cell.length_a   1.000
_cell.length_b   1.000
_cell.length_c   1.000
_cell.angle_alpha   90.00
_cell.angle_beta   90.00
_cell.angle_gamma   90.00
#
_symmetry.space_group_name_H-M   'P 1'
#
loop_
_entity.id
_entity.type
_entity.pdbx_description
1 polymer ?
#
loop_
_entity_poly.entity_id
_entity_poly.type
_entity_poly.pdbx_seq_one_letter_code
_entity_poly.pdbx_strand_id
1 'polypeptide(L)'
;MPHDLTAQDVKRIREKYGLTQQGFARLLGLGEASVVRYENGQKPSKANANLIRAADDPAFMKGCLERDGELLSAGQREKTEKIVYALISFDEDGDVMDINEMYEITLQQEVLIEQIAQVMGDVSRLHTAAQKRGDAVSVAVYEDVMRQLALIRPGVTRRENSNELKLSEIRGQIACLKRLAEGREARAA
;
A
#
# COMPACT_ATOMS: atom_id res chain seq x y z
N MET A 1 34.97 5.66 -10.73
CA MET A 1 35.73 4.39 -10.64
C MET A 1 34.78 3.30 -10.17
N PRO A 2 34.75 2.09 -10.76
CA PRO A 2 33.97 1.02 -10.17
C PRO A 2 34.62 0.65 -8.84
N HIS A 3 33.89 0.83 -7.74
CA HIS A 3 34.35 0.38 -6.43
C HIS A 3 34.53 -1.14 -6.49
N ASP A 4 35.70 -1.63 -6.06
CA ASP A 4 35.93 -3.06 -5.91
C ASP A 4 34.97 -3.58 -4.84
N LEU A 5 34.22 -4.64 -5.18
CA LEU A 5 33.23 -5.25 -4.28
C LEU A 5 33.97 -5.90 -3.12
N THR A 6 33.82 -5.35 -1.91
CA THR A 6 34.49 -5.85 -0.71
C THR A 6 33.68 -6.96 -0.03
N ALA A 7 34.32 -7.73 0.85
CA ALA A 7 33.64 -8.72 1.67
C ALA A 7 32.50 -8.14 2.51
N GLN A 8 32.71 -6.92 3.02
CA GLN A 8 31.71 -6.19 3.79
C GLN A 8 30.54 -5.77 2.91
N ASP A 9 30.77 -5.39 1.64
CA ASP A 9 29.69 -5.07 0.71
C ASP A 9 28.83 -6.30 0.40
N VAL A 10 29.45 -7.46 0.18
CA VAL A 10 28.70 -8.71 -0.05
C VAL A 10 27.79 -9.02 1.14
N LYS A 11 28.35 -8.92 2.35
CA LYS A 11 27.62 -9.14 3.60
C LYS A 11 26.48 -8.13 3.77
N ARG A 12 26.76 -6.83 3.54
CA ARG A 12 25.78 -5.74 3.62
C ARG A 12 24.61 -5.96 2.66
N ILE A 13 24.90 -6.27 1.39
CA ILE A 13 23.88 -6.49 0.37
C ILE A 13 23.00 -7.70 0.71
N ARG A 14 23.59 -8.79 1.23
CA ARG A 14 22.80 -9.93 1.70
C ARG A 14 21.90 -9.56 2.87
N GLU A 15 22.48 -8.92 3.89
CA GLU A 15 21.78 -8.59 5.14
C GLU A 15 20.68 -7.55 4.93
N LYS A 16 20.82 -6.69 3.91
CA LYS A 16 19.78 -5.76 3.44
C LYS A 16 18.44 -6.45 3.24
N TYR A 17 18.41 -7.71 2.80
CA TYR A 17 17.18 -8.47 2.55
C TYR A 17 16.89 -9.53 3.62
N GLY A 18 17.59 -9.50 4.75
CA GLY A 18 17.41 -10.46 5.84
C GLY A 18 17.75 -11.91 5.47
N LEU A 19 18.55 -12.11 4.43
CA LEU A 19 18.87 -13.43 3.90
C LEU A 19 20.01 -14.09 4.67
N THR A 20 19.91 -15.40 4.88
CA THR A 20 21.06 -16.25 5.26
C THR A 20 22.03 -16.37 4.07
N GLN A 21 23.30 -16.72 4.34
CA GLN A 21 24.29 -16.96 3.26
C GLN A 21 23.78 -18.00 2.25
N GLN A 22 23.13 -19.05 2.75
CA GLN A 22 22.47 -20.06 1.95
C GLN A 22 21.31 -19.49 1.11
N GLY A 23 20.42 -18.70 1.71
CA GLY A 23 19.30 -18.11 0.97
C GLY A 23 19.75 -17.14 -0.13
N PHE A 24 20.76 -16.32 0.16
CA PHE A 24 21.36 -15.41 -0.81
C PHE A 24 22.04 -16.15 -1.97
N ALA A 25 22.76 -17.23 -1.65
CA ALA A 25 23.36 -18.09 -2.65
C ALA A 25 22.30 -18.70 -3.59
N ARG A 26 21.24 -19.27 -3.00
CA ARG A 26 20.14 -19.89 -3.76
C ARG A 26 19.43 -18.90 -4.69
N LEU A 27 19.05 -17.72 -4.19
CA LEU A 27 18.36 -16.70 -5.00
C LEU A 27 19.22 -16.15 -6.15
N LEU A 28 20.54 -16.10 -5.98
CA LEU A 28 21.47 -15.63 -7.02
C LEU A 28 22.02 -16.75 -7.90
N GLY A 29 21.64 -18.01 -7.69
CA GLY A 29 22.20 -19.16 -8.40
C GLY A 29 23.70 -19.38 -8.12
N LEU A 30 24.19 -18.92 -6.98
CA LEU A 30 25.59 -19.09 -6.55
C LEU A 30 25.74 -20.33 -5.67
N GLY A 31 26.96 -20.90 -5.65
CA GLY A 31 27.30 -21.92 -4.67
C GLY A 31 27.40 -21.33 -3.26
N GLU A 32 26.81 -21.99 -2.26
CA GLU A 32 26.80 -21.52 -0.86
C GLU A 32 28.22 -21.28 -0.32
N ALA A 33 29.14 -22.22 -0.56
CA ALA A 33 30.55 -22.09 -0.19
C ALA A 33 31.23 -20.87 -0.86
N SER A 34 30.77 -20.45 -2.04
CA SER A 34 31.28 -19.26 -2.71
C SER A 34 30.86 -17.98 -1.98
N VAL A 35 29.59 -17.87 -1.56
CA VAL A 35 29.12 -16.71 -0.78
C VAL A 35 29.88 -16.60 0.55
N VAL A 36 30.07 -17.71 1.28
CA VAL A 36 30.87 -17.74 2.51
C VAL A 36 32.29 -17.23 2.28
N ARG A 37 32.94 -17.67 1.19
CA ARG A 37 34.31 -17.23 0.87
C ARG A 37 34.36 -15.74 0.50
N TYR A 38 33.36 -15.24 -0.22
CA TYR A 38 33.29 -13.83 -0.61
C TYR A 38 33.11 -12.92 0.60
N GLU A 39 32.25 -13.29 1.56
CA GLU A 39 32.10 -12.57 2.83
C GLU A 39 33.33 -12.65 3.74
N ASN A 40 34.26 -13.55 3.46
CA ASN A 40 35.55 -13.68 4.15
C ASN A 40 36.74 -13.07 3.38
N GLY A 41 36.50 -12.33 2.30
CA GLY A 41 37.55 -11.59 1.57
C GLY A 41 38.08 -12.25 0.31
N GLN A 42 37.59 -13.44 -0.06
CA GLN A 42 37.95 -14.00 -1.37
C GLN A 42 37.33 -13.18 -2.49
N LYS A 43 38.15 -12.78 -3.47
CA LYS A 43 37.69 -12.03 -4.64
C LYS A 43 36.76 -12.89 -5.51
N PRO A 44 35.51 -12.45 -5.79
CA PRO A 44 34.61 -13.14 -6.73
C PRO A 44 35.12 -13.04 -8.18
N SER A 45 34.63 -13.92 -9.04
CA SER A 45 34.78 -13.74 -10.50
C SER A 45 34.06 -12.46 -10.93
N LYS A 46 34.42 -11.91 -12.10
CA LYS A 46 33.76 -10.71 -12.64
C LYS A 46 32.24 -10.90 -12.80
N ALA A 47 31.81 -12.09 -13.23
CA ALA A 47 30.39 -12.43 -13.36
C ALA A 47 29.69 -12.44 -11.99
N ASN A 48 30.27 -13.10 -10.99
CA ASN A 48 29.68 -13.20 -9.65
C ASN A 48 29.66 -11.85 -8.94
N ALA A 49 30.70 -11.03 -9.12
CA ALA A 49 30.74 -9.67 -8.57
C ALA A 49 29.65 -8.78 -9.17
N ASN A 50 29.36 -8.93 -10.47
CA ASN A 50 28.28 -8.17 -11.11
C ASN A 50 26.89 -8.64 -10.63
N LEU A 51 26.68 -9.94 -10.46
CA LEU A 51 25.44 -10.48 -9.88
C LEU A 51 25.21 -9.97 -8.46
N ILE A 52 26.25 -9.96 -7.62
CA ILE A 52 26.14 -9.44 -6.25
C ILE A 52 25.88 -7.93 -6.25
N ARG A 53 26.46 -7.16 -7.18
CA ARG A 53 26.15 -5.73 -7.31
C ARG A 53 24.71 -5.49 -7.75
N ALA A 54 24.23 -6.27 -8.73
CA ALA A 54 22.84 -6.20 -9.17
C ALA A 54 21.87 -6.52 -8.02
N ALA A 55 22.26 -7.45 -7.13
CA ALA A 55 21.50 -7.74 -5.92
C ALA A 55 21.33 -6.54 -4.97
N ASP A 56 22.16 -5.49 -5.04
CA ASP A 56 21.94 -4.27 -4.25
C ASP A 56 20.72 -3.48 -4.74
N ASP A 57 20.24 -3.71 -5.95
CA ASP A 57 18.97 -3.18 -6.44
C ASP A 57 17.78 -4.04 -5.96
N PRO A 58 16.85 -3.48 -5.17
CA PRO A 58 15.67 -4.20 -4.71
C PRO A 58 14.80 -4.76 -5.85
N ALA A 59 14.69 -4.05 -6.99
CA ALA A 59 13.91 -4.50 -8.14
C ALA A 59 14.49 -5.78 -8.76
N PHE A 60 15.82 -5.85 -8.83
CA PHE A 60 16.51 -7.08 -9.24
C PHE A 60 16.26 -8.23 -8.25
N MET A 61 16.29 -7.93 -6.95
CA MET A 61 16.03 -8.95 -5.92
C MET A 61 14.58 -9.47 -5.95
N LYS A 62 13.61 -8.61 -6.28
CA LYS A 62 12.22 -9.03 -6.52
C LYS A 62 12.13 -10.03 -7.66
N GLY A 63 12.79 -9.77 -8.79
CA GLY A 63 12.83 -10.72 -9.90
C GLY A 63 13.49 -12.05 -9.53
N CYS A 64 14.47 -12.05 -8.61
CA CYS A 64 15.05 -13.29 -8.09
C CYS A 64 14.08 -14.06 -7.18
N LEU A 65 13.32 -13.38 -6.33
CA LEU A 65 12.28 -13.99 -5.49
C LEU A 65 11.13 -14.58 -6.31
N GLU A 66 10.70 -13.90 -7.37
CA GLU A 66 9.64 -14.41 -8.26
C GLU A 66 10.06 -15.70 -8.97
N ARG A 67 11.34 -15.83 -9.33
CA ARG A 67 11.88 -16.99 -10.04
C ARG A 67 12.24 -18.15 -9.10
N ASP A 68 12.96 -17.84 -8.02
CA ASP A 68 13.67 -18.84 -7.20
C ASP A 68 13.22 -18.80 -5.72
N GLY A 69 12.20 -18.02 -5.37
CA GLY A 69 11.74 -17.85 -3.98
C GLY A 69 11.29 -19.15 -3.31
N GLU A 70 10.81 -20.13 -4.09
CA GLU A 70 10.46 -21.48 -3.59
C GLU A 70 11.65 -22.28 -3.06
N LEU A 71 12.87 -21.89 -3.41
CA LEU A 71 14.10 -22.50 -2.89
C LEU A 71 14.42 -22.06 -1.46
N LEU A 72 13.70 -21.05 -0.94
CA LEU A 72 13.79 -20.61 0.44
C LEU A 72 12.78 -21.34 1.32
N SER A 73 13.06 -21.41 2.62
CA SER A 73 12.03 -21.82 3.59
C SER A 73 10.89 -20.80 3.59
N ALA A 74 9.66 -21.24 3.86
CA ALA A 74 8.49 -20.36 3.86
C ALA A 74 8.68 -19.11 4.74
N GLY A 75 9.21 -19.27 5.95
CA GLY A 75 9.47 -18.14 6.85
C GLY A 75 10.58 -17.19 6.38
N GLN A 76 11.62 -17.72 5.72
CA GLN A 76 12.68 -16.87 5.16
C GLN A 76 12.19 -16.12 3.92
N ARG A 77 11.43 -16.80 3.05
CA ARG A 77 10.81 -16.21 1.87
C ARG A 77 9.89 -15.06 2.25
N GLU A 78 8.94 -15.29 3.14
CA GLU A 78 7.99 -14.27 3.59
C GLU A 78 8.71 -13.04 4.15
N LYS A 79 9.76 -13.25 4.96
CA LYS A 79 10.56 -12.17 5.51
C LYS A 79 11.28 -11.37 4.41
N THR A 80 11.91 -12.05 3.45
CA THR A 80 12.65 -11.40 2.37
C THR A 80 11.71 -10.69 1.39
N GLU A 81 10.55 -11.25 1.07
CA GLU A 81 9.51 -10.62 0.23
C GLU A 81 9.02 -9.30 0.85
N LYS A 82 8.75 -9.29 2.16
CA LYS A 82 8.40 -8.06 2.89
C LYS A 82 9.50 -7.00 2.79
N ILE A 83 10.76 -7.40 2.98
CA ILE A 83 11.90 -6.47 2.94
C ILE A 83 12.10 -5.92 1.52
N VAL A 84 12.05 -6.77 0.50
CA VAL A 84 12.22 -6.35 -0.90
C VAL A 84 11.08 -5.43 -1.33
N TYR A 85 9.84 -5.76 -0.98
CA TYR A 85 8.69 -4.89 -1.23
C TYR A 85 8.87 -3.52 -0.58
N ALA A 86 9.22 -3.51 0.71
CA ALA A 86 9.50 -2.30 1.47
C ALA A 86 10.77 -1.57 1.04
N LEU A 87 11.54 -2.04 0.06
CA LEU A 87 12.65 -1.28 -0.52
C LEU A 87 12.28 -0.74 -1.92
N ILE A 88 11.28 -1.32 -2.57
CA ILE A 88 10.81 -0.91 -3.91
C ILE A 88 9.79 0.21 -3.82
N SER A 89 8.86 0.20 -2.86
CA SER A 89 7.80 1.22 -2.83
C SER A 89 8.28 2.62 -2.39
N PHE A 90 9.53 2.80 -1.92
CA PHE A 90 10.09 4.05 -1.33
C PHE A 90 10.82 4.85 -2.41
N ASP A 91 11.13 4.22 -3.57
CA ASP A 91 12.18 4.71 -4.48
C ASP A 91 11.67 5.37 -5.77
N GLU A 92 10.35 5.56 -5.94
CA GLU A 92 9.83 6.35 -7.08
C GLU A 92 9.40 7.79 -6.73
N ASP A 93 9.31 8.19 -5.45
CA ASP A 93 9.16 9.60 -5.01
C ASP A 93 9.37 9.82 -3.49
N GLY A 94 9.94 8.85 -2.75
CA GLY A 94 10.41 9.06 -1.37
C GLY A 94 9.52 8.57 -0.21
N ASP A 95 8.43 7.83 -0.42
CA ASP A 95 7.67 7.17 0.66
C ASP A 95 7.07 5.80 0.19
N VAL A 96 7.52 4.66 0.77
CA VAL A 96 6.90 3.31 0.67
C VAL A 96 5.67 3.41 1.55
N MET A 97 4.54 3.05 0.97
CA MET A 97 3.43 2.46 1.71
C MET A 97 3.64 0.95 1.81
N ASP A 98 3.56 0.37 3.02
CA ASP A 98 3.57 -1.09 3.27
C ASP A 98 2.45 -1.79 2.47
N ILE A 99 2.57 -3.08 2.12
CA ILE A 99 1.47 -3.84 1.47
C ILE A 99 0.21 -3.73 2.32
N ASN A 100 0.37 -3.85 3.64
CA ASN A 100 -0.75 -3.72 4.55
C ASN A 100 -1.33 -2.31 4.53
N GLU A 101 -0.49 -1.27 4.46
CA GLU A 101 -0.95 0.11 4.43
C GLU A 101 -1.62 0.47 3.10
N MET A 102 -1.08 0.00 1.96
CA MET A 102 -1.70 0.12 0.64
C MET A 102 -3.03 -0.63 0.57
N TYR A 103 -3.06 -1.85 1.09
CA TYR A 103 -4.27 -2.66 1.17
C TYR A 103 -5.30 -2.02 2.11
N GLU A 104 -4.88 -1.53 3.28
CA GLU A 104 -5.73 -0.84 4.24
C GLU A 104 -6.28 0.46 3.68
N ILE A 105 -5.46 1.26 2.99
CA ILE A 105 -5.90 2.49 2.31
C ILE A 105 -6.93 2.15 1.24
N THR A 106 -6.65 1.16 0.39
CA THR A 106 -7.58 0.75 -0.68
C THR A 106 -8.88 0.19 -0.09
N LEU A 107 -8.79 -0.65 0.94
CA LEU A 107 -9.94 -1.19 1.66
C LEU A 107 -10.75 -0.08 2.32
N GLN A 108 -10.09 0.90 2.96
CA GLN A 108 -10.76 2.06 3.54
C GLN A 108 -11.44 2.91 2.46
N GLN A 109 -10.83 3.08 1.29
CA GLN A 109 -11.46 3.78 0.16
C GLN A 109 -12.71 3.05 -0.32
N GLU A 110 -12.67 1.73 -0.49
CA GLU A 110 -13.83 0.91 -0.84
C GLU A 110 -14.94 1.02 0.21
N VAL A 111 -14.60 0.91 1.49
CA VAL A 111 -15.55 1.07 2.61
C VAL A 111 -16.20 2.46 2.57
N LEU A 112 -15.42 3.53 2.34
CA LEU A 112 -15.94 4.88 2.27
C LEU A 112 -16.86 5.09 1.05
N ILE A 113 -16.52 4.51 -0.11
CA ILE A 113 -17.38 4.55 -1.30
C ILE A 113 -18.72 3.87 -1.03
N GLU A 114 -18.69 2.70 -0.38
CA GLU A 114 -19.91 1.97 -0.02
C GLU A 114 -20.74 2.75 0.99
N GLN A 115 -20.10 3.35 2.00
CA GLN A 115 -20.79 4.23 2.96
C GLN A 115 -21.44 5.43 2.27
N ILE A 116 -20.76 6.07 1.31
CA ILE A 116 -21.34 7.16 0.53
C ILE A 116 -22.56 6.67 -0.25
N ALA A 117 -22.47 5.52 -0.92
CA ALA A 117 -23.57 4.95 -1.70
C ALA A 117 -24.78 4.63 -0.81
N GLN A 118 -24.55 4.04 0.36
CA GLN A 118 -25.57 3.76 1.34
C GLN A 118 -26.27 5.03 1.83
N VAL A 119 -25.51 6.05 2.26
CA VAL A 119 -26.07 7.32 2.73
C VAL A 119 -26.81 8.05 1.61
N MET A 120 -26.27 8.05 0.38
CA MET A 120 -26.98 8.58 -0.80
C MET A 120 -28.34 7.89 -1.01
N GLY A 121 -28.39 6.57 -0.88
CA GLY A 121 -29.64 5.80 -0.99
C GLY A 121 -30.64 6.14 0.12
N ASP A 122 -30.18 6.26 1.36
CA ASP A 122 -31.01 6.68 2.51
C ASP A 122 -31.58 8.08 2.30
N VAL A 123 -30.73 9.06 1.99
CA VAL A 123 -31.12 10.45 1.80
C VAL A 123 -32.07 10.62 0.59
N SER A 124 -31.86 9.85 -0.48
CA SER A 124 -32.77 9.87 -1.65
C SER A 124 -34.18 9.40 -1.29
N ARG A 125 -34.31 8.39 -0.42
CA ARG A 125 -35.62 7.97 0.12
C ARG A 125 -36.26 9.07 0.96
N LEU A 126 -35.49 9.71 1.83
CA LEU A 126 -35.98 10.82 2.67
C LEU A 126 -36.42 12.02 1.85
N HIS A 127 -35.67 12.35 0.79
CA HIS A 127 -36.02 13.38 -0.18
C HIS A 127 -37.36 13.10 -0.85
N THR A 128 -37.55 11.89 -1.36
CA THR A 128 -38.81 11.46 -1.99
C THR A 128 -39.99 11.56 -1.01
N ALA A 129 -39.79 11.15 0.26
CA ALA A 129 -40.82 11.25 1.29
C ALA A 129 -41.16 12.71 1.65
N ALA A 130 -40.15 13.57 1.77
CA ALA A 130 -40.34 15.01 2.03
C ALA A 130 -41.08 15.70 0.87
N GLN A 131 -40.77 15.37 -0.38
CA GLN A 131 -41.50 15.86 -1.55
C GLN A 131 -42.98 15.50 -1.47
N LYS A 132 -43.31 14.24 -1.15
CA LYS A 132 -44.70 13.78 -0.99
C LYS A 132 -45.44 14.51 0.13
N ARG A 133 -44.74 14.91 1.20
CA ARG A 133 -45.30 15.69 2.32
C ARG A 133 -45.38 17.20 2.03
N GLY A 134 -44.80 17.68 0.93
CA GLY A 134 -44.70 19.11 0.65
C GLY A 134 -43.73 19.86 1.58
N ASP A 135 -42.82 19.16 2.27
CA ASP A 135 -41.83 19.77 3.18
C ASP A 135 -40.63 20.30 2.38
N ALA A 136 -40.79 21.51 1.83
CA ALA A 136 -39.78 22.16 1.00
C ALA A 136 -38.43 22.36 1.71
N VAL A 137 -38.44 22.55 3.03
CA VAL A 137 -37.20 22.74 3.81
C VAL A 137 -36.42 21.43 3.87
N SER A 138 -37.08 20.32 4.19
CA SER A 138 -36.41 19.00 4.20
C SER A 138 -35.91 18.62 2.80
N VAL A 139 -36.68 18.89 1.75
CA VAL A 139 -36.28 18.65 0.36
C VAL A 139 -34.96 19.37 0.04
N ALA A 140 -34.87 20.67 0.34
CA ALA A 140 -33.65 21.44 0.08
C ALA A 140 -32.44 20.93 0.88
N VAL A 141 -32.64 20.54 2.14
CA VAL A 141 -31.57 19.98 2.98
C VAL A 141 -31.05 18.65 2.41
N TYR A 142 -31.96 17.74 2.01
CA TYR A 142 -31.56 16.44 1.45
C TYR A 142 -30.88 16.58 0.09
N GLU A 143 -31.31 17.51 -0.77
CA GLU A 143 -30.63 17.82 -2.03
C GLU A 143 -29.20 18.31 -1.82
N ASP A 144 -29.00 19.19 -0.83
CA ASP A 144 -27.67 19.68 -0.49
C ASP A 144 -26.76 18.56 0.02
N VAL A 145 -27.27 17.70 0.92
CA VAL A 145 -26.54 16.52 1.40
C VAL A 145 -26.13 15.61 0.23
N MET A 146 -27.05 15.28 -0.69
CA MET A 146 -26.74 14.46 -1.86
C MET A 146 -25.68 15.14 -2.76
N ARG A 147 -25.75 16.46 -2.96
CA ARG A 147 -24.76 17.20 -3.73
C ARG A 147 -23.38 17.16 -3.09
N GLN A 148 -23.29 17.34 -1.77
CA GLN A 148 -22.02 17.26 -1.05
C GLN A 148 -21.42 15.85 -1.12
N LEU A 149 -22.22 14.80 -0.95
CA LEU A 149 -21.77 13.41 -1.13
C LEU A 149 -21.25 13.15 -2.55
N ALA A 150 -21.92 13.70 -3.57
CA ALA A 150 -21.48 13.59 -4.97
C ALA A 150 -20.14 14.30 -5.25
N LEU A 151 -19.80 15.36 -4.49
CA LEU A 151 -18.51 16.03 -4.57
C LEU A 151 -17.41 15.28 -3.81
N ILE A 152 -17.75 14.62 -2.70
CA ILE A 152 -16.79 13.85 -1.89
C ILE A 152 -16.38 12.56 -2.60
N ARG A 153 -17.33 11.85 -3.24
CA ARG A 153 -17.08 10.52 -3.83
C ARG A 153 -15.84 10.45 -4.74
N PRO A 154 -15.66 11.35 -5.75
CA PRO A 154 -14.49 11.29 -6.62
C PRO A 154 -13.18 11.61 -5.90
N GLY A 155 -13.24 12.25 -4.72
CA GLY A 155 -12.09 12.59 -3.89
C GLY A 155 -11.50 11.39 -3.14
N VAL A 156 -12.32 10.36 -2.85
CA VAL A 156 -11.92 9.21 -2.02
C VAL A 156 -10.70 8.48 -2.57
N THR A 157 -10.63 8.26 -3.89
CA THR A 157 -9.57 7.50 -4.56
C THR A 157 -8.46 8.36 -5.17
N ARG A 158 -8.45 9.68 -4.91
CA ARG A 158 -7.40 10.56 -5.44
C ARG A 158 -6.09 10.32 -4.72
N ARG A 159 -4.97 10.35 -5.46
CA ARG A 159 -3.61 10.17 -4.91
C ARG A 159 -3.34 11.09 -3.71
N GLU A 160 -3.75 12.35 -3.78
CA GLU A 160 -3.61 13.34 -2.68
C GLU A 160 -4.36 12.98 -1.39
N ASN A 161 -5.36 12.08 -1.48
CA ASN A 161 -6.18 11.62 -0.37
C ASN A 161 -5.93 10.15 0.01
N SER A 162 -5.01 9.46 -0.67
CA SER A 162 -4.63 8.06 -0.40
C SER A 162 -3.67 7.97 0.79
N ASN A 163 -4.08 8.50 1.95
CA ASN A 163 -3.37 8.40 3.22
C ASN A 163 -4.36 8.38 4.38
N GLU A 164 -3.98 7.80 5.52
CA GLU A 164 -4.86 7.59 6.68
C GLU A 164 -5.53 8.89 7.16
N LEU A 165 -4.77 9.98 7.26
CA LEU A 165 -5.27 11.27 7.74
C LEU A 165 -6.41 11.78 6.85
N LYS A 166 -6.21 11.78 5.54
CA LYS A 166 -7.21 12.25 4.56
C LYS A 166 -8.43 11.34 4.49
N LEU A 167 -8.25 10.03 4.55
CA LEU A 167 -9.39 9.10 4.60
C LEU A 167 -10.20 9.24 5.89
N SER A 168 -9.56 9.55 7.02
CA SER A 168 -10.23 9.85 8.29
C SER A 168 -11.03 11.16 8.23
N GLU A 169 -10.48 12.21 7.61
CA GLU A 169 -11.21 13.47 7.37
C GLU A 169 -12.47 13.23 6.53
N ILE A 170 -12.33 12.49 5.41
CA ILE A 170 -13.45 12.14 4.52
C ILE A 170 -14.51 11.33 5.26
N ARG A 171 -14.09 10.35 6.09
CA ARG A 171 -15.00 9.58 6.95
C ARG A 171 -15.81 10.47 7.87
N GLY A 172 -15.16 11.46 8.49
CA GLY A 172 -15.81 12.45 9.35
C GLY A 172 -16.84 13.30 8.60
N GLN A 173 -16.53 13.73 7.37
CA GLN A 173 -17.46 14.48 6.52
C GLN A 173 -18.71 13.67 6.18
N ILE A 174 -18.55 12.41 5.75
CA ILE A 174 -19.67 11.50 5.44
C ILE A 174 -20.55 11.29 6.69
N ALA A 175 -19.93 11.06 7.85
CA ALA A 175 -20.67 10.88 9.10
C ALA A 175 -21.46 12.14 9.51
N CYS A 176 -20.89 13.34 9.29
CA CYS A 176 -21.57 14.60 9.58
C CYS A 176 -22.80 14.78 8.67
N LEU A 177 -22.65 14.53 7.37
CA LEU A 177 -23.73 14.61 6.39
C LEU A 177 -24.87 13.62 6.69
N LYS A 178 -24.51 12.39 7.08
CA LYS A 178 -25.49 11.39 7.53
C LYS A 178 -26.30 11.90 8.72
N ARG A 179 -25.62 12.40 9.77
CA ARG A 179 -26.29 12.92 10.97
C ARG A 179 -27.17 14.14 10.67
N LEU A 180 -26.77 14.98 9.72
CA LEU A 180 -27.58 16.12 9.30
C LEU A 180 -28.92 15.66 8.71
N ALA A 181 -28.89 14.65 7.84
CA ALA A 181 -30.10 14.09 7.25
C ALA A 181 -31.00 13.42 8.31
N GLU A 182 -30.43 12.56 9.16
CA GLU A 182 -31.16 11.87 10.24
C GLU A 182 -31.77 12.89 11.24
N GLY A 183 -31.01 13.91 11.62
CA GLY A 183 -31.48 14.97 12.51
C GLY A 183 -32.59 15.83 11.89
N ARG A 184 -32.60 16.00 10.56
CA ARG A 184 -33.70 16.69 9.86
C ARG A 184 -34.94 15.82 9.83
N GLU A 185 -34.82 14.53 9.55
CA GLU A 185 -35.93 13.59 9.56
C GLU A 185 -36.61 13.55 10.93
N ALA A 186 -35.84 13.42 12.00
CA ALA A 186 -36.36 13.38 13.37
C ALA A 186 -37.14 14.64 13.78
N ARG A 187 -36.89 15.78 13.14
CA ARG A 187 -37.62 17.04 13.36
C ARG A 187 -38.85 17.21 12.46
N ALA A 188 -38.95 16.40 11.40
CA ALA A 188 -40.02 16.45 10.41
C ALA A 188 -41.06 15.33 10.59
N ALA A 189 -40.75 14.31 11.40
CA ALA A 189 -41.67 13.27 11.87
C ALA A 189 -42.50 13.77 13.07
#